data_AF-A0A9E0YYU9-F1
#
_entry.id   AF-A0A9E0YYU9-F1
#
_cell.length_a   1.000
_cell.length_b   1.000
_cell.length_c   1.000
_cell.angle_alpha   90.00
_cell.angle_beta   90.00
_cell.angle_gamma   90.00
#
_symmetry.space_group_name_H-M   'P 1'
#
loop_
_entity.id
_entity.type
_entity.pdbx_description
1 polymer ?
#
loop_
_entity_poly.entity_id
_entity_poly.type
_entity_poly.pdbx_seq_one_letter_code
_entity_poly.pdbx_strand_id
1 'polypeptide(L)'
;MQVEILRYPSDADWLRCKKLALGTVGKDSDTLPTDEWKEKILKSEHSPIRTLMFTIKMQIPYYVSVHLVRHKHGVEHYVKSQRNDRQKDYDRCAARQDEIVTHIMEINAQALISMSHMRLCAQADKQTRETMELIKDEILKVCPYLKDLLVPKCEYRGGLCDEFESCGYYRKVFIDLFATQVFGMDKYDVSNLLDIAQGAYYDIAER
;
A
#
# COMPACT_ATOMS: atom_id res chain seq x y z
N MET A 1 17.19 6.15 -4.85
CA MET A 1 16.32 5.91 -3.68
C MET A 1 16.84 4.68 -2.96
N GLN A 2 16.84 4.67 -1.63
CA GLN A 2 17.25 3.52 -0.81
C GLN A 2 16.18 3.26 0.25
N VAL A 3 15.87 1.99 0.49
CA VAL A 3 14.92 1.56 1.52
C VAL A 3 15.57 0.46 2.36
N GLU A 4 15.42 0.56 3.68
CA GLU A 4 16.01 -0.33 4.67
C GLU A 4 14.96 -0.64 5.75
N ILE A 5 14.71 -1.92 6.03
CA ILE A 5 13.81 -2.34 7.10
C ILE A 5 14.62 -2.48 8.39
N LEU A 6 14.39 -1.57 9.34
CA LEU A 6 15.09 -1.55 10.64
C LEU A 6 14.43 -2.46 11.68
N ARG A 7 13.11 -2.64 11.58
CA ARG A 7 12.33 -3.49 12.48
C ARG A 7 11.15 -4.09 11.72
N TYR A 8 10.83 -5.34 12.04
CA TYR A 8 9.64 -6.04 11.60
C TYR A 8 9.11 -6.90 12.76
N PRO A 9 7.87 -7.40 12.69
CA PRO A 9 7.27 -8.17 13.78
C PRO A 9 8.05 -9.44 14.11
N SER A 10 8.43 -9.59 15.37
CA SER A 10 9.05 -10.79 15.93
C SER A 10 8.02 -11.86 16.30
N ASP A 11 8.49 -13.05 16.67
CA ASP A 11 7.62 -14.12 17.19
C ASP A 11 6.82 -13.68 18.43
N ALA A 12 7.41 -12.83 19.28
CA ALA A 12 6.71 -12.26 20.43
C ALA A 12 5.58 -11.31 20.02
N ASP A 13 5.79 -10.50 18.96
CA ASP A 13 4.77 -9.61 18.42
C ASP A 13 3.63 -10.41 17.78
N TRP A 14 3.95 -11.50 17.07
CA TRP A 14 2.96 -12.41 16.50
C TRP A 14 2.16 -13.16 17.56
N LEU A 15 2.81 -13.64 18.62
CA LEU A 15 2.12 -14.24 19.77
C LEU A 15 1.18 -13.24 20.44
N ARG A 16 1.65 -12.00 20.64
CA ARG A 16 0.81 -10.92 21.17
C ARG A 16 -0.40 -10.66 20.27
N CYS A 17 -0.20 -10.58 18.96
CA CYS A 17 -1.29 -10.41 17.99
C CYS A 17 -2.34 -11.52 18.11
N LYS A 18 -1.89 -12.79 18.19
CA LYS A 18 -2.77 -13.95 18.38
C LYS A 18 -3.53 -13.89 19.71
N LYS A 19 -2.87 -13.55 20.81
CA LYS A 19 -3.50 -13.39 22.12
C LYS A 19 -4.58 -12.31 22.11
N LEU A 20 -4.33 -11.18 21.47
CA LEU A 20 -5.31 -10.11 21.33
C LEU A 20 -6.53 -10.56 20.50
N ALA A 21 -6.29 -11.31 19.41
CA ALA A 21 -7.38 -11.88 18.62
C ALA A 21 -8.22 -12.87 19.42
N LEU A 22 -7.59 -13.83 20.11
CA LEU A 22 -8.30 -14.84 20.90
C LEU A 22 -9.00 -14.25 22.12
N GLY A 23 -8.41 -13.23 22.75
CA GLY A 23 -9.00 -12.51 23.88
C GLY A 23 -10.36 -11.91 23.55
N THR A 24 -10.58 -11.42 22.32
CA THR A 24 -11.89 -10.89 21.90
C THR A 24 -13.00 -11.94 21.83
N VAL A 25 -12.65 -13.23 21.82
CA VAL A 25 -13.60 -14.35 21.84
C VAL A 25 -13.48 -15.19 23.12
N GLY A 26 -12.84 -14.65 24.17
CA GLY A 26 -12.69 -15.30 25.47
C GLY A 26 -11.77 -16.53 25.47
N LYS A 27 -10.90 -16.66 24.47
CA LYS A 27 -9.91 -17.75 24.35
C LYS A 27 -8.51 -17.21 24.62
N ASP A 28 -7.58 -18.10 24.95
CA ASP A 28 -6.16 -17.77 25.09
C ASP A 28 -5.29 -18.88 24.51
N SER A 29 -4.06 -18.53 24.13
CA SER A 29 -3.08 -19.47 23.58
C SER A 29 -1.67 -18.91 23.69
N ASP A 30 -0.76 -19.74 24.20
CA ASP A 30 0.68 -19.45 24.22
C ASP A 30 1.44 -20.02 23.02
N THR A 31 0.74 -20.69 22.10
CA THR A 31 1.38 -21.26 20.90
C THR A 31 1.56 -20.20 19.84
N LEU A 32 2.72 -20.18 19.18
CA LEU A 32 2.96 -19.30 18.05
C LEU A 32 1.91 -19.54 16.93
N PRO A 33 1.50 -18.49 16.21
CA PRO A 33 0.63 -18.65 15.06
C PRO A 33 1.34 -19.39 13.93
N THR A 34 0.61 -20.30 13.27
CA THR A 34 1.06 -20.90 12.03
C THR A 34 1.08 -19.86 10.91
N ASP A 35 1.81 -20.14 9.84
CA ASP A 35 1.90 -19.24 8.69
C ASP A 35 0.54 -19.05 8.00
N GLU A 36 -0.26 -20.12 7.90
CA GLU A 36 -1.65 -20.04 7.44
C GLU A 36 -2.50 -19.10 8.32
N TRP A 37 -2.29 -19.12 9.64
CA TRP A 37 -3.00 -18.20 10.54
C TRP A 37 -2.56 -16.74 10.33
N LYS A 38 -1.25 -16.50 10.13
CA LYS A 38 -0.71 -15.16 9.83
C LYS A 38 -1.30 -14.60 8.54
N GLU A 39 -1.40 -15.42 7.49
CA GLU A 39 -2.03 -15.00 6.23
C GLU A 39 -3.52 -14.67 6.42
N LYS A 40 -4.27 -15.54 7.11
CA LYS A 40 -5.71 -15.33 7.33
C LYS A 40 -5.98 -14.05 8.13
N ILE A 41 -5.25 -13.82 9.23
CA ILE A 41 -5.48 -12.62 10.06
C ILE A 41 -5.16 -11.34 9.29
N LEU A 42 -4.11 -11.35 8.46
CA LEU A 42 -3.75 -10.21 7.61
C LEU A 42 -4.79 -9.97 6.51
N LYS A 43 -5.19 -11.03 5.77
CA LYS A 43 -6.19 -10.94 4.70
C LYS A 43 -7.58 -10.51 5.19
N SER A 44 -7.93 -10.90 6.42
CA SER A 44 -9.17 -10.47 7.07
C SER A 44 -9.12 -9.05 7.66
N GLU A 45 -7.95 -8.42 7.68
CA GLU A 45 -7.72 -7.10 8.27
C GLU A 45 -8.28 -6.92 9.69
N HIS A 46 -8.28 -8.00 10.46
CA HIS A 46 -8.76 -7.95 11.84
C HIS A 46 -7.88 -7.05 12.69
N SER A 47 -8.50 -6.25 13.56
CA SER A 47 -7.83 -5.18 14.31
C SER A 47 -6.53 -5.54 15.05
N PRO A 48 -6.29 -6.78 15.53
CA PRO A 48 -5.01 -7.15 16.16
C PRO A 48 -3.78 -6.90 15.28
N ILE A 49 -3.90 -6.91 13.96
CA ILE A 49 -2.77 -6.64 13.05
C ILE A 49 -2.21 -5.22 13.20
N ARG A 50 -2.98 -4.29 13.80
CA ARG A 50 -2.52 -2.92 14.13
C ARG A 50 -1.40 -2.91 15.17
N THR A 51 -1.13 -4.03 15.83
CA THR A 51 -0.01 -4.19 16.78
C THR A 51 1.28 -4.66 16.11
N LEU A 52 1.20 -5.17 14.87
CA LEU A 52 2.35 -5.61 14.10
C LEU A 52 3.04 -4.38 13.49
N MET A 53 4.12 -3.94 14.11
CA MET A 53 4.85 -2.72 13.73
C MET A 53 6.06 -3.03 12.84
N PHE A 54 6.30 -2.14 11.88
CA PHE A 54 7.47 -2.09 11.02
C PHE A 54 8.17 -0.74 11.19
N THR A 55 9.49 -0.72 11.12
CA THR A 55 10.27 0.51 11.04
C THR A 55 11.03 0.53 9.73
N ILE A 56 10.73 1.50 8.89
CA ILE A 56 11.21 1.59 7.51
C ILE A 56 12.01 2.89 7.38
N LYS A 57 13.27 2.78 7.00
CA LYS A 57 14.16 3.92 6.75
C LYS A 57 14.35 4.09 5.26
N MET A 58 14.23 5.32 4.80
CA MET A 58 14.24 5.65 3.37
C MET A 58 15.16 6.85 3.12
N GLN A 59 15.83 6.84 1.98
CA GLN A 59 16.47 8.01 1.38
C GLN A 59 15.75 8.33 0.07
N ILE A 60 14.91 9.36 0.11
CA ILE A 60 13.95 9.70 -0.94
C ILE A 60 13.91 11.21 -1.19
N PRO A 61 13.46 11.65 -2.38
CA PRO A 61 13.25 13.07 -2.65
C PRO A 61 12.25 13.70 -1.67
N TYR A 62 12.44 14.97 -1.34
CA TYR A 62 11.59 15.65 -0.35
C TYR A 62 10.10 15.69 -0.74
N TYR A 63 9.74 15.91 -2.01
CA TYR A 63 8.33 15.87 -2.42
C TYR A 63 7.69 14.47 -2.23
N VAL A 64 8.45 13.38 -2.43
CA VAL A 64 7.97 12.01 -2.13
C VAL A 64 7.72 11.86 -0.64
N SER A 65 8.63 12.36 0.20
CA SER A 65 8.43 12.37 1.67
C SER A 65 7.14 13.10 2.04
N VAL A 66 6.85 14.24 1.39
CA VAL A 66 5.59 15.00 1.58
C VAL A 66 4.35 14.18 1.20
N HIS A 67 4.41 13.34 0.15
CA HIS A 67 3.31 12.44 -0.19
C HIS A 67 3.09 11.34 0.87
N LEU A 68 4.17 10.81 1.45
CA LEU A 68 4.10 9.76 2.46
C LEU A 68 3.58 10.28 3.81
N VAL A 69 3.99 11.47 4.26
CA VAL A 69 3.55 12.04 5.55
C VAL A 69 2.04 12.38 5.62
N ARG A 70 1.32 12.31 4.49
CA ARG A 70 -0.14 12.48 4.47
C ARG A 70 -0.88 11.26 5.01
N HIS A 71 -0.23 10.11 5.11
CA HIS A 71 -0.77 8.96 5.83
C HIS A 71 -0.55 9.20 7.31
N LYS A 72 -1.63 9.31 8.11
CA LYS A 72 -1.52 9.66 9.53
C LYS A 72 -1.91 8.53 10.48
N HIS A 73 -2.79 7.65 10.06
CA HIS A 73 -3.35 6.64 10.95
C HIS A 73 -2.48 5.38 10.97
N GLY A 74 -2.06 4.96 12.17
CA GLY A 74 -1.23 3.77 12.35
C GLY A 74 0.21 3.93 11.85
N VAL A 75 0.66 5.17 11.69
CA VAL A 75 1.99 5.52 11.21
C VAL A 75 2.51 6.78 11.90
N GLU A 76 3.79 6.78 12.25
CA GLU A 76 4.51 7.94 12.73
C GLU A 76 5.75 8.19 11.86
N HIS A 77 6.01 9.46 11.55
CA HIS A 77 7.03 9.86 10.60
C HIS A 77 8.13 10.70 11.26
N TYR A 78 9.37 10.33 10.98
CA TYR A 78 10.58 11.00 11.46
C TYR A 78 11.41 11.43 10.25
N VAL A 79 11.27 12.70 9.85
CA VAL A 79 11.97 13.26 8.69
C VAL A 79 13.16 14.11 9.15
N LYS A 80 14.32 13.95 8.50
CA LYS A 80 15.51 14.79 8.79
C LYS A 80 15.13 16.26 8.68
N SER A 81 15.40 17.02 9.74
CA SER A 81 15.12 18.44 9.74
C SER A 81 16.04 19.16 8.76
N GLN A 82 15.44 20.01 7.91
CA GLN A 82 16.18 20.85 6.96
C GLN A 82 16.37 22.29 7.45
N ARG A 83 16.00 22.60 8.71
CA ARG A 83 16.01 23.99 9.21
C ARG A 83 17.43 24.58 9.23
N ASN A 84 17.59 25.81 8.75
CA ASN A 84 18.88 26.53 8.70
C ASN A 84 19.52 26.72 10.09
N ASP A 85 18.74 26.70 11.17
CA ASP A 85 19.29 26.78 12.53
C ASP A 85 19.88 25.45 13.03
N ARG A 86 19.62 24.33 12.33
CA ARG A 86 20.06 22.98 12.70
C ARG A 86 21.10 22.37 11.76
N GLN A 87 21.25 22.91 10.55
CA GLN A 87 22.21 22.47 9.54
C GLN A 87 22.81 23.68 8.80
N LYS A 88 24.02 23.53 8.26
CA LYS A 88 24.74 24.59 7.52
C LYS A 88 25.17 24.18 6.11
N ASP A 89 24.72 23.01 5.66
CA ASP A 89 25.09 22.39 4.38
C ASP A 89 24.49 23.18 3.20
N TYR A 90 23.31 23.78 3.38
CA TYR A 90 22.60 24.54 2.33
C TYR A 90 21.56 25.52 2.92
N ASP A 91 21.12 26.51 2.14
CA ASP A 91 19.97 27.34 2.50
C ASP A 91 18.66 26.63 2.15
N ARG A 92 17.89 26.25 3.18
CA ARG A 92 16.58 25.60 3.05
C ARG A 92 15.61 26.40 2.18
N CYS A 93 15.63 27.72 2.24
CA CYS A 93 14.67 28.57 1.53
C CYS A 93 14.89 28.55 0.01
N ALA A 94 16.09 28.18 -0.43
CA ALA A 94 16.47 28.07 -1.83
C ALA A 94 16.62 26.60 -2.31
N ALA A 95 16.51 25.62 -1.40
CA ALA A 95 16.70 24.21 -1.71
C ALA A 95 15.63 23.66 -2.66
N ARG A 96 16.02 22.78 -3.57
CA ARG A 96 15.10 22.13 -4.51
C ARG A 96 14.28 21.05 -3.80
N GLN A 97 13.08 20.77 -4.30
CA GLN A 97 12.22 19.72 -3.73
C GLN A 97 12.68 18.29 -4.05
N ASP A 98 13.55 18.12 -5.05
CA ASP A 98 14.11 16.83 -5.43
C ASP A 98 15.35 16.43 -4.61
N GLU A 99 15.78 17.29 -3.68
CA GLU A 99 16.83 16.97 -2.71
C GLU A 99 16.46 15.74 -1.88
N ILE A 100 17.46 14.87 -1.69
CA ILE A 100 17.28 13.62 -0.97
C ILE A 100 17.27 13.88 0.54
N VAL A 101 16.21 13.40 1.20
CA VAL A 101 16.05 13.46 2.64
C VAL A 101 15.97 12.07 3.25
N THR A 102 16.46 11.95 4.49
CA THR A 102 16.22 10.75 5.29
C THR A 102 14.81 10.83 5.89
N HIS A 103 14.01 9.81 5.60
CA HIS A 103 12.66 9.65 6.15
C HIS A 103 12.57 8.27 6.80
N ILE A 104 12.37 8.26 8.12
CA ILE A 104 12.09 7.03 8.87
C ILE A 104 10.60 7.01 9.22
N MET A 105 9.99 5.85 9.08
CA MET A 105 8.57 5.65 9.30
C MET A 105 8.35 4.43 10.20
N GLU A 106 7.64 4.62 11.30
CA GLU A 106 7.14 3.52 12.11
C GLU A 106 5.66 3.28 11.74
N ILE A 107 5.34 2.13 11.15
CA ILE A 107 4.04 1.86 10.53
C ILE A 107 3.51 0.49 10.97
N ASN A 108 2.21 0.38 11.25
CA ASN A 108 1.59 -0.92 11.51
C ASN A 108 1.14 -1.62 10.23
N ALA A 109 0.90 -2.94 10.29
CA ALA A 109 0.52 -3.74 9.14
C ALA A 109 -0.73 -3.20 8.41
N GLN A 110 -1.77 -2.79 9.16
CA GLN A 110 -3.00 -2.21 8.60
C GLN A 110 -2.72 -0.93 7.79
N ALA A 111 -1.93 -0.02 8.36
CA ALA A 111 -1.58 1.23 7.73
C ALA A 111 -0.70 1.01 6.51
N LEU A 112 0.20 0.01 6.54
CA LEU A 112 1.03 -0.37 5.41
C LEU A 112 0.21 -0.88 4.23
N ILE A 113 -0.81 -1.70 4.48
CA ILE A 113 -1.77 -2.18 3.47
C ILE A 113 -2.52 -0.98 2.86
N SER A 114 -3.14 -0.14 3.70
CA SER A 114 -3.85 1.06 3.23
C SER A 114 -2.95 2.03 2.47
N MET A 115 -1.69 2.19 2.88
CA MET A 115 -0.72 3.02 2.18
C MET A 115 -0.40 2.46 0.81
N SER A 116 -0.22 1.13 0.70
CA SER A 116 0.03 0.42 -0.56
C SER A 116 -1.12 0.63 -1.55
N HIS A 117 -2.36 0.49 -1.06
CA HIS A 117 -3.57 0.70 -1.87
C HIS A 117 -3.56 2.05 -2.60
N MET A 118 -3.11 3.11 -1.92
CA MET A 118 -3.09 4.47 -2.47
C MET A 118 -1.82 4.80 -3.25
N ARG A 119 -0.66 4.26 -2.84
CA ARG A 119 0.66 4.65 -3.38
C ARG A 119 1.16 3.74 -4.51
N LEU A 120 0.61 2.53 -4.65
CA LEU A 120 0.84 1.67 -5.81
C LEU A 120 -0.12 1.99 -6.98
N CYS A 121 -1.13 2.83 -6.76
CA CYS A 121 -2.07 3.25 -7.80
C CYS A 121 -1.36 3.93 -8.98
N ALA A 122 -1.85 3.69 -10.22
CA ALA A 122 -1.29 4.30 -11.42
C ALA A 122 -1.43 5.84 -11.45
N GLN A 123 -2.40 6.40 -10.71
CA GLN A 123 -2.57 7.84 -10.52
C GLN A 123 -1.59 8.46 -9.53
N ALA A 124 -0.96 7.66 -8.66
CA ALA A 124 0.06 8.18 -7.78
C ALA A 124 1.25 8.69 -8.61
N ASP A 125 1.94 9.71 -8.08
CA ASP A 125 3.18 10.22 -8.64
C ASP A 125 4.18 9.07 -8.91
N LYS A 126 4.88 9.14 -10.04
CA LYS A 126 5.74 8.05 -10.54
C LYS A 126 6.82 7.70 -9.52
N GLN A 127 7.53 8.70 -8.99
CA GLN A 127 8.63 8.48 -8.04
C GLN A 127 8.13 7.98 -6.68
N THR A 128 6.93 8.41 -6.30
CA THR A 128 6.24 7.88 -5.10
C THR A 128 5.84 6.43 -5.26
N ARG A 129 5.32 6.05 -6.43
CA ARG A 129 5.00 4.65 -6.76
C ARG A 129 6.26 3.79 -6.77
N GLU A 130 7.33 4.23 -7.42
CA GLU A 130 8.63 3.55 -7.42
C GLU A 130 9.18 3.36 -5.98
N THR A 131 9.05 4.39 -5.14
CA THR A 131 9.42 4.27 -3.71
C THR A 131 8.57 3.21 -3.00
N MET A 132 7.27 3.17 -3.27
CA MET A 132 6.37 2.21 -2.63
C MET A 132 6.61 0.77 -3.10
N GLU A 133 6.95 0.56 -4.38
CA GLU A 133 7.38 -0.75 -4.88
C GLU A 133 8.66 -1.22 -4.19
N LEU A 134 9.65 -0.34 -4.00
CA LEU A 134 10.86 -0.68 -3.23
C LEU A 134 10.53 -1.04 -1.77
N ILE A 135 9.61 -0.33 -1.13
CA ILE A 135 9.13 -0.66 0.22
C ILE A 135 8.49 -2.05 0.23
N LYS A 136 7.61 -2.34 -0.73
CA LYS A 136 6.97 -3.64 -0.89
C LYS A 136 8.02 -4.75 -1.04
N ASP A 137 8.97 -4.59 -1.94
CA ASP A 137 10.00 -5.60 -2.20
C ASP A 137 10.83 -5.90 -0.94
N GLU A 138 11.24 -4.89 -0.18
CA GLU A 138 11.97 -5.09 1.07
C GLU A 138 11.11 -5.71 2.18
N ILE A 139 9.82 -5.34 2.27
CA ILE A 139 8.89 -5.91 3.23
C ILE A 139 8.63 -7.40 2.93
N LEU A 140 8.49 -7.78 1.66
CA LEU A 140 8.19 -9.17 1.29
C LEU A 140 9.35 -10.13 1.57
N LYS A 141 10.58 -9.63 1.66
CA LYS A 141 11.74 -10.42 2.10
C LYS A 141 11.62 -10.85 3.57
N VAL A 142 11.04 -10.00 4.42
CA VAL A 142 10.92 -10.25 5.87
C VAL A 142 9.55 -10.76 6.31
N CYS A 143 8.49 -10.41 5.59
CA CYS A 143 7.11 -10.79 5.89
C CYS A 143 6.38 -11.18 4.59
N PRO A 144 6.59 -12.41 4.09
CA PRO A 144 6.04 -12.85 2.80
C PRO A 144 4.50 -12.95 2.81
N TYR A 145 3.89 -13.08 3.98
CA TYR A 145 2.43 -13.20 4.16
C TYR A 145 1.64 -11.95 3.70
N LEU A 146 2.31 -10.82 3.49
CA LEU A 146 1.73 -9.57 2.99
C LEU A 146 1.64 -9.49 1.46
N LYS A 147 2.18 -10.47 0.71
CA LYS A 147 2.32 -10.42 -0.76
C LYS A 147 1.05 -10.03 -1.50
N ASP A 148 -0.07 -10.63 -1.14
CA ASP A 148 -1.36 -10.42 -1.81
C ASP A 148 -2.08 -9.13 -1.35
N LEU A 149 -1.53 -8.43 -0.36
CA LEU A 149 -2.15 -7.26 0.27
C LEU A 149 -1.44 -5.95 -0.09
N LEU A 150 -0.16 -6.00 -0.44
CA LEU A 150 0.61 -4.84 -0.91
C LEU A 150 0.38 -4.62 -2.41
N VAL A 151 -0.86 -4.26 -2.75
CA VAL A 151 -1.34 -4.06 -4.13
C VAL A 151 -2.09 -2.72 -4.25
N PRO A 152 -2.37 -2.22 -5.47
CA PRO A 152 -3.27 -1.08 -5.64
C PRO A 152 -4.67 -1.36 -5.14
N LYS A 153 -5.40 -0.33 -4.67
CA LYS A 153 -6.77 -0.47 -4.13
C LYS A 153 -7.73 -1.14 -5.10
N CYS A 154 -7.63 -0.81 -6.39
CA CYS A 154 -8.47 -1.41 -7.42
C CYS A 154 -8.24 -2.92 -7.53
N GLU A 155 -6.99 -3.39 -7.47
CA GLU A 155 -6.67 -4.82 -7.46
C GLU A 155 -7.21 -5.52 -6.20
N TYR A 156 -7.00 -4.91 -5.03
CA TYR A 156 -7.54 -5.41 -3.77
C TYR A 156 -9.07 -5.56 -3.79
N ARG A 157 -9.78 -4.66 -4.48
CA ARG A 157 -11.24 -4.68 -4.65
C ARG A 157 -11.72 -5.58 -5.79
N GLY A 158 -10.91 -6.52 -6.25
CA GLY A 158 -11.26 -7.40 -7.38
C GLY A 158 -11.43 -6.64 -8.69
N GLY A 159 -10.69 -5.54 -8.85
CA GLY A 159 -10.69 -4.69 -10.03
C GLY A 159 -11.50 -3.41 -9.95
N LEU A 160 -12.39 -3.28 -8.97
CA LEU A 160 -13.27 -2.12 -8.89
C LEU A 160 -12.50 -0.89 -8.37
N CYS A 161 -12.27 0.08 -9.25
CA CYS A 161 -11.69 1.38 -8.89
C CYS A 161 -12.80 2.32 -8.40
N ASP A 162 -12.59 2.91 -7.22
CA ASP A 162 -13.54 3.80 -6.55
C ASP A 162 -13.06 5.24 -6.43
N GLU A 163 -12.00 5.57 -7.14
CA GLU A 163 -11.53 6.95 -7.28
C GLU A 163 -12.45 7.71 -8.24
N PHE A 164 -12.60 9.03 -8.02
CA PHE A 164 -13.46 9.91 -8.85
C PHE A 164 -13.12 9.79 -10.34
N GLU A 165 -11.82 9.78 -10.65
CA GLU A 165 -11.31 9.44 -11.97
C GLU A 165 -10.64 8.07 -11.87
N SER A 166 -10.95 7.16 -12.80
CA SER A 166 -10.35 5.82 -12.77
C SER A 166 -8.88 5.88 -13.18
N CYS A 167 -8.02 5.10 -12.49
CA CYS A 167 -6.62 4.94 -12.90
C CYS A 167 -6.43 4.16 -14.23
N GLY A 168 -7.50 3.60 -14.80
CA GLY A 168 -7.48 2.90 -16.09
C GLY A 168 -6.80 1.53 -16.09
N TYR A 169 -6.10 1.16 -15.02
CA TYR A 169 -5.35 -0.10 -14.91
C TYR A 169 -6.25 -1.33 -15.08
N TYR A 170 -7.37 -1.39 -14.34
CA TYR A 170 -8.26 -2.55 -14.39
C TYR A 170 -9.10 -2.65 -15.67
N ARG A 171 -9.46 -1.52 -16.29
CA ARG A 171 -10.21 -1.50 -17.54
C ARG A 171 -9.49 -2.33 -18.62
N LYS A 172 -8.16 -2.27 -18.68
CA LYS A 172 -7.37 -3.07 -19.63
C LYS A 172 -7.38 -4.57 -19.27
N VAL A 173 -7.13 -4.90 -18.00
CA VAL A 173 -6.99 -6.30 -17.55
C VAL A 173 -8.30 -7.09 -17.66
N PHE A 174 -9.43 -6.51 -17.24
CA PHE A 174 -10.72 -7.20 -17.32
C PHE A 174 -11.17 -7.41 -18.77
N ILE A 175 -10.96 -6.42 -19.63
CA ILE A 175 -11.28 -6.51 -21.06
C ILE A 175 -10.43 -7.58 -21.72
N ASP A 176 -9.12 -7.58 -21.45
CA ASP A 176 -8.21 -8.60 -21.99
C ASP A 176 -8.62 -10.02 -21.53
N LEU A 177 -8.97 -10.21 -20.25
CA LEU A 177 -9.39 -11.52 -19.75
C LEU A 177 -10.75 -11.96 -20.29
N PHE A 178 -11.74 -11.07 -20.27
CA PHE A 178 -13.12 -11.38 -20.66
C PHE A 178 -13.26 -11.57 -22.18
N ALA A 179 -12.59 -10.75 -22.99
CA ALA A 179 -12.55 -10.90 -24.44
C ALA A 179 -11.90 -12.23 -24.87
N THR A 180 -10.81 -12.61 -24.19
CA THR A 180 -10.07 -13.84 -24.51
C THR A 180 -10.78 -15.10 -24.02
N GLN A 181 -11.34 -15.10 -22.79
CA GLN A 181 -11.94 -16.30 -22.18
C GLN A 181 -13.42 -16.52 -22.52
N VAL A 182 -14.21 -15.46 -22.71
CA VAL A 182 -15.66 -15.57 -22.90
C VAL A 182 -16.05 -15.58 -24.37
N PHE A 183 -15.38 -14.77 -25.19
CA PHE A 183 -15.75 -14.59 -26.60
C PHE A 183 -14.72 -15.12 -27.60
N GLY A 184 -13.51 -15.49 -27.15
CA GLY A 184 -12.43 -15.94 -28.05
C GLY A 184 -12.07 -14.90 -29.12
N MET A 185 -12.30 -13.61 -28.83
CA MET A 185 -12.15 -12.51 -29.77
C MET A 185 -10.75 -11.89 -29.66
N ASP A 186 -10.18 -11.51 -30.81
CA ASP A 186 -8.88 -10.86 -30.90
C ASP A 186 -8.95 -9.41 -30.37
N LYS A 187 -7.83 -8.90 -29.84
CA LYS A 187 -7.73 -7.69 -28.98
C LYS A 187 -8.33 -6.39 -29.52
N TYR A 188 -8.64 -6.32 -30.82
CA TYR A 188 -9.02 -5.10 -31.53
C TYR A 188 -10.53 -4.82 -31.58
N ASP A 189 -11.40 -5.77 -31.21
CA ASP A 189 -12.86 -5.65 -31.43
C ASP A 189 -13.65 -5.22 -30.17
N VAL A 190 -12.98 -5.14 -29.01
CA VAL A 190 -13.63 -4.91 -27.69
C VAL A 190 -13.90 -3.43 -27.37
N SER A 191 -13.41 -2.50 -28.19
CA SER A 191 -13.58 -1.06 -27.97
C SER A 191 -15.01 -0.57 -28.12
N ASN A 192 -15.85 -1.25 -28.93
CA ASN A 192 -17.26 -0.87 -29.10
C ASN A 192 -18.16 -1.34 -27.95
N LEU A 193 -17.81 -2.43 -27.26
CA LEU A 193 -18.55 -2.90 -26.07
C LEU A 193 -18.36 -1.97 -24.87
N LEU A 194 -17.22 -1.30 -24.83
CA LEU A 194 -16.82 -0.34 -23.81
C LEU A 194 -17.74 0.89 -23.78
N ASP A 195 -18.03 1.50 -24.92
CA ASP A 195 -18.89 2.68 -25.01
C ASP A 195 -20.34 2.34 -24.62
N ILE A 196 -20.80 1.13 -24.95
CA ILE A 196 -22.14 0.63 -24.61
C ILE A 196 -22.26 0.38 -23.09
N ALA A 197 -21.26 -0.26 -22.48
CA ALA A 197 -21.28 -0.52 -21.04
C ALA A 197 -21.13 0.75 -20.19
N GLN A 198 -20.36 1.73 -20.67
CA GLN A 198 -20.23 3.03 -20.01
C GLN A 198 -21.53 3.85 -20.10
N GLY A 199 -22.17 3.88 -21.28
CA GLY A 199 -23.49 4.51 -21.43
C GLY A 199 -24.52 3.93 -20.46
N ALA A 200 -24.55 2.60 -20.31
CA ALA A 200 -25.46 1.93 -19.40
C ALA A 200 -25.17 2.22 -17.90
N TYR A 201 -23.91 2.40 -17.51
CA TYR A 201 -23.55 2.71 -16.11
C TYR A 201 -23.90 4.17 -15.75
N TYR A 202 -23.68 5.13 -16.64
CA TYR A 202 -24.05 6.53 -16.41
C TYR A 202 -25.58 6.72 -16.40
N ASP A 203 -26.34 6.02 -17.25
CA ASP A 203 -27.81 6.04 -17.24
C ASP A 203 -28.43 5.49 -15.93
N ILE A 204 -27.73 4.62 -15.22
CA ILE A 204 -28.16 4.08 -13.93
C ILE A 204 -27.79 5.02 -12.77
N ALA A 205 -26.70 5.78 -12.89
CA ALA A 205 -26.23 6.69 -11.85
C ALA A 205 -26.99 8.03 -11.81
N GLU A 206 -27.71 8.39 -12.88
CA GLU A 206 -28.51 9.63 -12.98
C GLU A 206 -30.01 9.43 -12.66
N ARG A 207 -30.42 8.24 -12.20
CA ARG A 207 -31.78 7.94 -11.69
C ARG A 207 -31.82 7.83 -10.17
#